data_AF-B8MPB7-F1
#
_entry.id   AF-B8MPB7-F1
#
_cell.length_a   1.000
_cell.length_b   1.000
_cell.length_c   1.000
_cell.angle_alpha   90.00
_cell.angle_beta   90.00
_cell.angle_gamma   90.00
#
_symmetry.space_group_name_H-M   'P 1'
#
loop_
_entity.id
_entity.type
_entity.pdbx_description
1 polymer ?
#
loop_
_entity_poly.entity_id
_entity_poly.type
_entity_poly.pdbx_seq_one_letter_code
_entity_poly.pdbx_strand_id
1 'polypeptide(L)'
;MCLQYCGPICQKSHWSHHKIECKSALGKETWQPAWVLEKRTPAFIGTGIGETFGATKYLWGNVPAFDVLELGSNEGEEYEGDLRILLQSGGSFETEISLPIASGDLRNLIKTIARLPSSYNHLLEVTLNDRDFEIVARNLILLLVALVVGNSHEAVDCIIHLWYSTLVRESDIRILQDRIQPLIEEVCEKTKNKSPGTLLGKTWTFAHCSLRVVIEQSSWNRLLQIFNKPSGLTAEQALKIRATNTLAFSRRDYRDRYMSCLSPIERVSFHKFRQDGLLLPFGFPRLDFRAPNPCVSGTSKFSKVILTRNRTFFQTADTWPMKYSANSLDGWSLKEVLNTTSGGNC
;
A
#
# COMPACT_ATOMS: atom_id res chain seq x y z
N MET A 1 2.94 15.00 -9.05
CA MET A 1 1.77 15.75 -8.55
C MET A 1 2.27 17.13 -8.12
N CYS A 2 2.02 18.17 -8.92
CA CYS A 2 2.39 19.57 -8.59
C CYS A 2 1.62 20.00 -7.33
N LEU A 3 2.24 20.85 -6.51
CA LEU A 3 1.58 21.45 -5.33
C LEU A 3 0.78 22.66 -5.76
N GLN A 4 -0.51 22.68 -5.47
CA GLN A 4 -1.21 23.94 -5.24
C GLN A 4 -0.90 24.40 -3.82
N TYR A 5 -0.08 25.43 -3.69
CA TYR A 5 0.11 26.08 -2.40
C TYR A 5 -1.18 26.80 -2.00
N CYS A 6 -1.47 26.80 -0.70
CA CYS A 6 -2.57 27.56 -0.10
C CYS A 6 -2.52 29.07 -0.46
N GLY A 7 -1.33 29.56 -0.81
CA GLY A 7 -1.06 30.93 -1.21
C GLY A 7 0.46 31.21 -1.30
N PRO A 8 0.84 32.45 -1.66
CA PRO A 8 2.24 32.85 -1.86
C PRO A 8 3.10 32.71 -0.60
N ILE A 9 2.49 32.83 0.58
CA ILE A 9 3.17 32.69 1.88
C ILE A 9 3.61 31.23 2.09
N CYS A 10 2.68 30.27 1.90
CA CYS A 10 2.96 28.83 1.94
C CYS A 10 4.09 28.47 0.94
N GLN A 11 4.05 29.04 -0.26
CA GLN A 11 5.08 28.81 -1.28
C GLN A 11 6.46 29.34 -0.84
N LYS A 12 6.55 30.61 -0.40
CA LYS A 12 7.81 31.21 0.04
C LYS A 12 8.42 30.47 1.23
N SER A 13 7.57 30.03 2.18
CA SER A 13 8.01 29.26 3.35
C SER A 13 8.61 27.90 2.95
N HIS A 14 8.03 27.22 1.96
CA HIS A 14 8.52 25.91 1.51
C HIS A 14 9.67 26.00 0.48
N TRP A 15 9.86 27.17 -0.15
CA TRP A 15 10.77 27.34 -1.29
C TRP A 15 12.22 26.96 -0.98
N SER A 16 12.73 27.22 0.21
CA SER A 16 14.11 26.89 0.60
C SER A 16 14.40 25.39 0.45
N HIS A 17 13.46 24.54 0.87
CA HIS A 17 13.54 23.09 0.76
C HIS A 17 13.24 22.63 -0.68
N HIS A 18 12.16 23.16 -1.27
CA HIS A 18 11.73 22.77 -2.61
C HIS A 18 12.76 23.09 -3.69
N LYS A 19 13.47 24.24 -3.60
CA LYS A 19 14.45 24.69 -4.59
C LYS A 19 15.58 23.68 -4.80
N ILE A 20 15.99 22.96 -3.76
CA ILE A 20 17.07 21.96 -3.83
C ILE A 20 16.64 20.80 -4.75
N GLU A 21 15.40 20.31 -4.57
CA GLU A 21 14.87 19.19 -5.32
C GLU A 21 14.44 19.61 -6.74
N CYS A 22 13.81 20.79 -6.87
CA CYS A 22 13.40 21.37 -8.15
C CYS A 22 14.61 21.65 -9.07
N LYS A 23 15.72 22.15 -8.51
CA LYS A 23 16.96 22.41 -9.26
C LYS A 23 17.89 21.20 -9.38
N SER A 24 17.47 20.03 -8.88
CA SER A 24 18.24 18.81 -9.03
C SER A 24 18.41 18.43 -10.51
N ALA A 25 19.38 17.55 -10.80
CA ALA A 25 19.56 17.04 -12.16
C ALA A 25 18.29 16.37 -12.70
N LEU A 26 17.50 15.72 -11.84
CA LEU A 26 16.24 15.04 -12.20
C LEU A 26 15.15 16.02 -12.66
N GLY A 27 15.20 17.27 -12.20
CA GLY A 27 14.27 18.33 -12.58
C GLY A 27 14.55 19.00 -13.93
N LYS A 28 15.61 18.59 -14.64
CA LYS A 28 15.98 19.16 -15.94
C LYS A 28 15.45 18.33 -17.11
N GLU A 29 14.88 18.96 -18.13
CA GLU A 29 14.49 18.26 -19.38
C GLU A 29 15.67 17.51 -20.02
N THR A 30 16.88 18.06 -19.91
CA THR A 30 18.11 17.47 -20.43
C THR A 30 18.69 16.34 -19.59
N TRP A 31 17.98 15.87 -18.55
CA TRP A 31 18.45 14.75 -17.74
C TRP A 31 18.61 13.50 -18.60
N GLN A 32 19.71 12.78 -18.38
CA GLN A 32 19.98 11.52 -19.03
C GLN A 32 20.31 10.44 -17.99
N PRO A 33 19.97 9.17 -18.28
CA PRO A 33 20.36 8.05 -17.45
C PRO A 33 21.88 7.94 -17.21
N ALA A 34 22.26 7.39 -16.06
CA ALA A 34 23.66 7.23 -15.67
C ALA A 34 24.51 6.52 -16.72
N TRP A 35 24.01 5.41 -17.28
CA TRP A 35 24.76 4.63 -18.26
C TRP A 35 25.03 5.39 -19.56
N VAL A 36 24.19 6.37 -19.93
CA VAL A 36 24.39 7.23 -21.11
C VAL A 36 25.53 8.21 -20.83
N LEU A 37 25.50 8.87 -19.68
CA LEU A 37 26.56 9.81 -19.27
C LEU A 37 27.92 9.11 -19.07
N GLU A 38 27.88 7.90 -18.52
CA GLU A 38 29.06 7.06 -18.25
C GLU A 38 29.53 6.27 -19.50
N LYS A 39 28.80 6.37 -20.62
CA LYS A 39 29.07 5.64 -21.89
C LYS A 39 29.28 4.13 -21.68
N ARG A 40 28.48 3.51 -20.82
CA ARG A 40 28.57 2.08 -20.50
C ARG A 40 27.33 1.32 -20.94
N THR A 41 27.49 0.01 -21.07
CA THR A 41 26.34 -0.90 -21.20
C THR A 41 25.53 -0.92 -19.90
N PRO A 42 24.20 -0.72 -19.96
CA PRO A 42 23.36 -0.80 -18.77
C PRO A 42 23.25 -2.22 -18.23
N ALA A 43 23.11 -2.35 -16.91
CA ALA A 43 23.06 -3.62 -16.18
C ALA A 43 21.93 -4.54 -16.64
N PHE A 44 20.86 -4.00 -17.22
CA PHE A 44 19.71 -4.77 -17.72
C PHE A 44 19.91 -5.41 -19.10
N ILE A 45 21.02 -5.13 -19.79
CA ILE A 45 21.38 -5.76 -21.09
C ILE A 45 22.33 -6.96 -20.90
N GLY A 46 22.94 -7.10 -19.72
CA GLY A 46 23.89 -8.20 -19.42
C GLY A 46 23.24 -9.58 -19.36
N THR A 47 24.09 -10.61 -19.45
CA THR A 47 23.68 -12.02 -19.30
C THR A 47 23.47 -12.35 -17.82
N GLY A 48 22.21 -12.45 -17.39
CA GLY A 48 21.83 -12.91 -16.05
C GLY A 48 20.56 -12.24 -15.51
N ILE A 49 19.90 -12.91 -14.55
CA ILE A 49 18.83 -12.31 -13.77
C ILE A 49 19.51 -11.38 -12.76
N GLY A 50 19.55 -10.07 -13.03
CA GLY A 50 20.22 -9.10 -12.15
C GLY A 50 19.70 -9.17 -10.70
N GLU A 51 20.54 -8.83 -9.73
CA GLU A 51 20.27 -8.94 -8.28
C GLU A 51 18.86 -8.48 -7.91
N THR A 52 18.15 -9.26 -7.10
CA THR A 52 16.82 -8.89 -6.61
C THR A 52 16.90 -8.49 -5.15
N PHE A 53 16.14 -7.46 -4.78
CA PHE A 53 16.09 -6.90 -3.44
C PHE A 53 14.63 -6.86 -2.95
N GLY A 54 14.46 -7.13 -1.65
CA GLY A 54 13.18 -7.23 -0.97
C GLY A 54 12.51 -8.58 -1.17
N ALA A 55 11.44 -8.83 -0.40
CA ALA A 55 10.62 -10.02 -0.55
C ALA A 55 9.64 -9.88 -1.71
N THR A 56 9.00 -10.98 -2.10
CA THR A 56 8.11 -11.07 -3.28
C THR A 56 6.64 -10.82 -2.95
N LYS A 57 6.32 -10.08 -1.87
CA LYS A 57 4.92 -9.75 -1.56
C LYS A 57 4.42 -8.60 -2.46
N TYR A 58 3.14 -8.69 -2.83
CA TYR A 58 2.46 -7.71 -3.68
C TYR A 58 1.49 -6.85 -2.85
N LEU A 59 2.03 -6.06 -1.91
CA LEU A 59 1.17 -5.30 -0.99
C LEU A 59 0.46 -4.10 -1.64
N TRP A 60 0.99 -3.58 -2.73
CA TRP A 60 0.37 -2.48 -3.48
C TRP A 60 -0.45 -2.94 -4.68
N GLY A 61 -0.56 -4.25 -4.90
CA GLY A 61 -1.06 -4.81 -6.15
C GLY A 61 -0.03 -4.72 -7.28
N ASN A 62 -0.27 -5.47 -8.35
CA ASN A 62 0.57 -5.50 -9.56
C ASN A 62 -0.26 -5.46 -10.85
N VAL A 63 -1.57 -5.22 -10.73
CA VAL A 63 -2.49 -5.07 -11.85
C VAL A 63 -3.16 -3.69 -11.84
N PRO A 64 -3.55 -3.17 -13.01
CA PRO A 64 -4.46 -2.04 -13.10
C PRO A 64 -5.68 -2.18 -12.20
N ALA A 65 -6.07 -1.08 -11.57
CA ALA A 65 -7.35 -0.88 -10.95
C ALA A 65 -8.37 -0.71 -12.09
N PHE A 66 -9.28 -1.67 -12.22
CA PHE A 66 -10.41 -1.58 -13.13
C PHE A 66 -11.71 -1.83 -12.36
N ASP A 67 -12.80 -1.33 -12.94
CA ASP A 67 -14.13 -1.72 -12.53
C ASP A 67 -14.35 -3.15 -13.02
N VAL A 68 -14.50 -4.10 -12.10
CA VAL A 68 -14.64 -5.52 -12.44
C VAL A 68 -16.05 -5.81 -12.98
N LEU A 69 -17.03 -4.99 -12.63
CA LEU A 69 -18.40 -5.16 -13.07
C LEU A 69 -18.69 -4.43 -14.37
N GLU A 70 -18.26 -3.16 -14.49
CA GLU A 70 -18.69 -2.26 -15.56
C GLU A 70 -20.23 -2.32 -15.77
N LEU A 71 -20.98 -2.27 -14.66
CA LEU A 71 -22.40 -2.64 -14.60
C LEU A 71 -23.25 -1.95 -15.68
N GLY A 72 -23.05 -0.64 -15.88
CA GLY A 72 -23.79 0.12 -16.89
C GLY A 72 -23.54 -0.35 -18.33
N SER A 73 -22.32 -0.83 -18.63
CA SER A 73 -21.94 -1.33 -19.95
C SER A 73 -22.38 -2.78 -20.19
N ASN A 74 -22.40 -3.59 -19.13
CA ASN A 74 -22.59 -5.04 -19.23
C ASN A 74 -24.06 -5.44 -18.99
N GLU A 75 -24.68 -4.98 -17.90
CA GLU A 75 -26.05 -5.33 -17.49
C GLU A 75 -27.03 -4.16 -17.68
N GLY A 76 -26.53 -2.94 -17.83
CA GLY A 76 -27.31 -1.72 -18.02
C GLY A 76 -27.44 -0.88 -16.75
N GLU A 77 -27.66 0.43 -16.93
CA GLU A 77 -27.83 1.41 -15.85
C GLU A 77 -29.10 1.17 -15.00
N GLU A 78 -30.05 0.40 -15.54
CA GLU A 78 -31.34 0.04 -14.93
C GLU A 78 -31.31 -1.37 -14.31
N TYR A 79 -30.13 -1.94 -14.04
CA TYR A 79 -30.05 -3.26 -13.41
C TYR A 79 -30.59 -3.23 -11.97
N GLU A 80 -31.66 -4.00 -11.72
CA GLU A 80 -32.38 -4.05 -10.44
C GLU A 80 -32.11 -5.33 -9.61
N GLY A 81 -31.08 -6.11 -9.96
CA GLY A 81 -30.75 -7.35 -9.27
C GLY A 81 -29.79 -7.16 -8.11
N ASP A 82 -29.76 -8.11 -7.17
CA ASP A 82 -28.69 -8.20 -6.18
C ASP A 82 -27.37 -8.62 -6.88
N LEU A 83 -26.26 -8.04 -6.45
CA LEU A 83 -24.92 -8.34 -6.95
C LEU A 83 -24.12 -9.11 -5.92
N ARG A 84 -23.49 -10.21 -6.36
CA ARG A 84 -22.57 -11.00 -5.55
C ARG A 84 -21.26 -11.16 -6.29
N ILE A 85 -20.21 -10.50 -5.79
CA ILE A 85 -18.88 -10.49 -6.38
C ILE A 85 -17.95 -11.37 -5.56
N LEU A 86 -17.30 -12.34 -6.20
CA LEU A 86 -16.21 -13.10 -5.62
C LEU A 86 -14.88 -12.62 -6.22
N LEU A 87 -14.03 -12.01 -5.40
CA LEU A 87 -12.65 -11.72 -5.74
C LEU A 87 -11.77 -12.73 -5.02
N GLN A 88 -11.10 -13.60 -5.78
CA GLN A 88 -10.24 -14.66 -5.23
C GLN A 88 -8.84 -14.63 -5.87
N SER A 89 -7.81 -14.82 -5.06
CA SER A 89 -6.45 -15.04 -5.57
C SER A 89 -6.35 -16.43 -6.21
N GLY A 90 -6.34 -16.51 -7.54
CA GLY A 90 -6.04 -17.72 -8.31
C GLY A 90 -4.55 -17.79 -8.70
N GLY A 91 -3.92 -18.96 -8.55
CA GLY A 91 -2.57 -19.22 -9.05
C GLY A 91 -2.04 -20.59 -8.64
N SER A 92 -1.66 -21.42 -9.61
CA SER A 92 -0.99 -22.71 -9.42
C SER A 92 0.48 -22.50 -8.99
N PHE A 93 1.03 -23.48 -8.26
CA PHE A 93 2.35 -23.45 -7.62
C PHE A 93 3.53 -23.47 -8.61
N GLU A 94 3.28 -23.64 -9.92
CA GLU A 94 4.30 -24.07 -10.89
C GLU A 94 4.62 -23.08 -12.02
N THR A 95 3.98 -21.91 -12.07
CA THR A 95 4.37 -20.87 -13.03
C THR A 95 4.76 -19.59 -12.32
N GLU A 96 6.00 -19.13 -12.58
CA GLU A 96 6.54 -17.83 -12.12
C GLU A 96 5.69 -16.63 -12.57
N ILE A 97 4.75 -16.84 -13.48
CA ILE A 97 3.65 -15.94 -13.80
C ILE A 97 2.53 -16.17 -12.79
N SER A 98 2.79 -15.88 -11.51
CA SER A 98 1.69 -15.59 -10.60
C SER A 98 0.99 -14.35 -11.17
N LEU A 99 -0.21 -14.54 -11.70
CA LEU A 99 -1.18 -13.47 -11.96
C LEU A 99 -2.04 -13.34 -10.68
N PRO A 100 -1.61 -12.65 -9.61
CA PRO A 100 -2.43 -12.43 -8.43
C PRO A 100 -3.51 -11.38 -8.77
N ILE A 101 -4.51 -11.80 -9.53
CA ILE A 101 -5.62 -10.96 -9.95
C ILE A 101 -6.80 -11.36 -9.07
N ALA A 102 -7.10 -10.53 -8.06
CA ALA A 102 -8.46 -10.09 -7.69
C ALA A 102 -8.55 -9.71 -6.19
N SER A 103 -8.21 -10.60 -5.25
CA SER A 103 -8.53 -10.37 -3.83
C SER A 103 -7.51 -9.51 -3.08
N GLY A 104 -6.25 -9.56 -3.48
CA GLY A 104 -5.17 -8.91 -2.75
C GLY A 104 -5.05 -7.41 -2.96
N ASP A 105 -5.76 -6.86 -3.96
CA ASP A 105 -5.71 -5.45 -4.32
C ASP A 105 -7.09 -4.79 -4.15
N LEU A 106 -7.28 -4.11 -3.01
CA LEU A 106 -8.52 -3.41 -2.70
C LEU A 106 -8.85 -2.28 -3.70
N ARG A 107 -7.93 -1.87 -4.58
CA ARG A 107 -8.21 -0.82 -5.57
C ARG A 107 -9.28 -1.26 -6.56
N ASN A 108 -9.28 -2.53 -6.96
CA ASN A 108 -10.32 -3.09 -7.84
C ASN A 108 -11.68 -3.06 -7.14
N LEU A 109 -11.73 -3.46 -5.86
CA LEU A 109 -12.94 -3.36 -5.06
C LEU A 109 -13.44 -1.92 -4.98
N ILE A 110 -12.56 -1.00 -4.57
CA ILE A 110 -12.91 0.42 -4.40
C ILE A 110 -13.38 1.02 -5.73
N LYS A 111 -12.67 0.74 -6.83
CA LYS A 111 -13.03 1.26 -8.16
C LYS A 111 -14.37 0.69 -8.65
N THR A 112 -14.60 -0.60 -8.45
CA THR A 112 -15.87 -1.27 -8.78
C THR A 112 -17.03 -0.65 -8.01
N ILE A 113 -16.91 -0.52 -6.68
CA ILE A 113 -17.95 0.10 -5.84
C ILE A 113 -18.17 1.57 -6.22
N ALA A 114 -17.11 2.34 -6.44
CA ALA A 114 -17.20 3.76 -6.77
C ALA A 114 -17.75 4.04 -8.17
N ARG A 115 -17.80 3.03 -9.05
CA ARG A 115 -18.32 3.12 -10.41
C ARG A 115 -19.72 2.56 -10.56
N LEU A 116 -20.32 2.03 -9.49
CA LEU A 116 -21.72 1.64 -9.50
C LEU A 116 -22.60 2.85 -9.86
N PRO A 117 -23.63 2.67 -10.70
CA PRO A 117 -24.60 3.71 -11.01
C PRO A 117 -25.21 4.28 -9.73
N SER A 118 -25.43 5.60 -9.69
CA SER A 118 -26.09 6.24 -8.54
C SER A 118 -27.53 5.78 -8.32
N SER A 119 -28.15 5.17 -9.34
CA SER A 119 -29.46 4.52 -9.30
C SER A 119 -29.44 3.19 -8.56
N TYR A 120 -28.29 2.51 -8.45
CA TYR A 120 -28.20 1.18 -7.88
C TYR A 120 -28.42 1.22 -6.37
N ASN A 121 -29.48 0.57 -5.90
CA ASN A 121 -29.90 0.55 -4.49
C ASN A 121 -30.15 -0.88 -3.96
N HIS A 122 -29.68 -1.91 -4.67
CA HIS A 122 -29.84 -3.32 -4.33
C HIS A 122 -28.66 -3.86 -3.49
N LEU A 123 -28.78 -5.11 -3.01
CA LEU A 123 -27.74 -5.70 -2.18
C LEU A 123 -26.45 -5.89 -2.99
N LEU A 124 -25.33 -5.40 -2.45
CA LEU A 124 -24.00 -5.71 -2.95
C LEU A 124 -23.26 -6.55 -1.92
N GLU A 125 -23.03 -7.82 -2.25
CA GLU A 125 -22.19 -8.72 -1.46
C GLU A 125 -20.85 -8.90 -2.16
N VAL A 126 -19.75 -8.59 -1.47
CA VAL A 126 -18.40 -8.82 -2.00
C VAL A 126 -17.61 -9.74 -1.08
N THR A 127 -17.15 -10.86 -1.62
CA THR A 127 -16.28 -11.80 -0.94
C THR A 127 -14.84 -11.64 -1.43
N LEU A 128 -13.93 -11.31 -0.51
CA LEU A 128 -12.49 -11.27 -0.77
C LEU A 128 -11.83 -12.51 -0.17
N ASN A 129 -11.15 -13.30 -1.00
CA ASN A 129 -10.43 -14.50 -0.53
C ASN A 129 -8.97 -14.50 -0.99
N ASP A 130 -8.04 -14.40 -0.04
CA ASP A 130 -6.60 -14.43 -0.30
C ASP A 130 -5.90 -15.52 0.52
N ARG A 131 -4.84 -16.10 -0.04
CA ARG A 131 -4.02 -17.14 0.59
C ARG A 131 -2.94 -16.57 1.50
N ASP A 132 -2.52 -15.33 1.26
CA ASP A 132 -1.51 -14.63 2.05
C ASP A 132 -2.21 -13.91 3.21
N PHE A 133 -1.98 -14.41 4.43
CA PHE A 133 -2.57 -13.86 5.65
C PHE A 133 -2.22 -12.38 5.83
N GLU A 134 -1.02 -11.95 5.47
CA GLU A 134 -0.62 -10.56 5.63
C GLU A 134 -1.44 -9.64 4.71
N ILE A 135 -1.78 -10.11 3.50
CA ILE A 135 -2.70 -9.39 2.61
C ILE A 135 -4.11 -9.31 3.21
N VAL A 136 -4.63 -10.43 3.72
CA VAL A 136 -5.94 -10.47 4.41
C VAL A 136 -5.98 -9.51 5.60
N ALA A 137 -4.95 -9.55 6.45
CA ALA A 137 -4.83 -8.70 7.62
C ALA A 137 -4.79 -7.21 7.25
N ARG A 138 -3.98 -6.84 6.25
CA ARG A 138 -3.92 -5.45 5.76
C ARG A 138 -5.29 -5.01 5.24
N ASN A 139 -5.91 -5.80 4.37
CA ASN A 139 -7.19 -5.45 3.77
C ASN A 139 -8.28 -5.29 4.83
N LEU A 140 -8.30 -6.17 5.82
CA LEU A 140 -9.20 -6.07 6.96
C LEU A 140 -8.97 -4.77 7.76
N ILE A 141 -7.73 -4.42 8.07
CA ILE A 141 -7.42 -3.17 8.78
C ILE A 141 -7.91 -1.96 7.98
N LEU A 142 -7.61 -1.90 6.68
CA LEU A 142 -8.03 -0.78 5.83
C LEU A 142 -9.56 -0.67 5.73
N LEU A 143 -10.26 -1.80 5.59
CA LEU A 143 -11.73 -1.84 5.58
C LEU A 143 -12.31 -1.41 6.93
N LEU A 144 -11.76 -1.87 8.04
CA LEU A 144 -12.21 -1.45 9.37
C LEU A 144 -11.98 0.06 9.59
N VAL A 145 -10.85 0.62 9.14
CA VAL A 145 -10.63 2.08 9.18
C VAL A 145 -11.72 2.81 8.37
N ALA A 146 -12.03 2.35 7.16
CA ALA A 146 -13.07 2.95 6.32
C ALA A 146 -14.47 2.91 6.96
N LEU A 147 -14.77 1.85 7.74
CA LEU A 147 -16.09 1.62 8.31
C LEU A 147 -16.27 2.20 9.72
N VAL A 148 -15.20 2.32 10.50
CA VAL A 148 -15.24 2.76 11.90
C VAL A 148 -14.96 4.25 12.05
N VAL A 149 -14.11 4.83 11.19
CA VAL A 149 -13.75 6.25 11.26
C VAL A 149 -14.84 7.09 10.59
N GLY A 150 -15.62 7.82 11.40
CA GLY A 150 -16.77 8.58 10.90
C GLY A 150 -16.41 9.77 10.00
N ASN A 151 -15.19 10.32 10.11
CA ASN A 151 -14.72 11.37 9.21
C ASN A 151 -14.05 10.75 7.98
N SER A 152 -14.68 10.91 6.81
CA SER A 152 -14.20 10.32 5.56
C SER A 152 -12.81 10.80 5.13
N HIS A 153 -12.47 12.08 5.35
CA HIS A 153 -11.15 12.61 5.02
C HIS A 153 -10.07 12.01 5.92
N GLU A 154 -10.34 11.90 7.22
CA GLU A 154 -9.43 11.26 8.18
C GLU A 154 -9.24 9.77 7.86
N ALA A 155 -10.32 9.07 7.52
CA ALA A 155 -10.27 7.67 7.12
C ALA A 155 -9.42 7.48 5.86
N VAL A 156 -9.63 8.32 4.83
CA VAL A 156 -8.88 8.26 3.56
C VAL A 156 -7.40 8.55 3.77
N ASP A 157 -7.05 9.61 4.51
CA ASP A 157 -5.67 9.93 4.86
C ASP A 157 -4.99 8.74 5.57
N CYS A 158 -5.66 8.20 6.60
CA CYS A 158 -5.17 7.06 7.37
C CYS A 158 -4.96 5.83 6.48
N ILE A 159 -5.93 5.49 5.63
CA ILE A 159 -5.84 4.37 4.66
C ILE A 159 -4.67 4.56 3.72
N ILE A 160 -4.48 5.75 3.13
CA ILE A 160 -3.38 6.03 2.21
C ILE A 160 -2.03 5.87 2.91
N HIS A 161 -1.87 6.40 4.12
CA HIS A 161 -0.64 6.25 4.89
C HIS A 161 -0.36 4.78 5.22
N LEU A 162 -1.36 4.06 5.72
CA LEU A 162 -1.25 2.65 6.10
C LEU A 162 -0.97 1.74 4.90
N TRP A 163 -1.52 2.06 3.73
CA TRP A 163 -1.36 1.23 2.54
C TRP A 163 -0.01 1.46 1.85
N TYR A 164 0.41 2.72 1.70
CA TYR A 164 1.52 3.07 0.80
C TYR A 164 2.78 3.61 1.47
N SER A 165 2.66 4.15 2.69
CA SER A 165 3.76 4.85 3.34
C SER A 165 4.56 3.93 4.26
N THR A 166 5.85 4.23 4.42
CA THR A 166 6.78 3.48 5.28
C THR A 166 6.63 3.89 6.73
N LEU A 167 6.42 5.18 6.94
CA LEU A 167 6.07 5.77 8.23
C LEU A 167 4.65 6.32 8.14
N VAL A 168 4.00 6.42 9.29
CA VAL A 168 2.66 6.98 9.48
C VAL A 168 2.69 8.04 10.59
N ARG A 169 1.61 8.81 10.70
CA ARG A 169 1.46 9.79 11.77
C ARG A 169 1.12 9.09 13.08
N GLU A 170 1.49 9.69 14.20
CA GLU A 170 1.05 9.20 15.53
C GLU A 170 -0.48 9.22 15.66
N SER A 171 -1.17 10.13 14.95
CA SER A 171 -2.63 10.12 14.85
C SER A 171 -3.17 8.86 14.18
N ASP A 172 -2.50 8.37 13.14
CA ASP A 172 -2.91 7.15 12.43
C ASP A 172 -2.75 5.93 13.34
N ILE A 173 -1.66 5.88 14.12
CA ILE A 173 -1.44 4.84 15.13
C ILE A 173 -2.53 4.88 16.21
N ARG A 174 -2.91 6.07 16.71
CA ARG A 174 -4.01 6.20 17.67
C ARG A 174 -5.34 5.72 17.09
N ILE A 175 -5.65 6.00 15.82
CA ILE A 175 -6.84 5.43 15.17
C ILE A 175 -6.80 3.90 15.25
N LEU A 176 -5.67 3.28 14.91
CA LEU A 176 -5.53 1.84 14.99
C LEU A 176 -5.69 1.30 16.41
N GLN A 177 -5.07 1.93 17.40
CA GLN A 177 -5.09 1.48 18.80
C GLN A 177 -6.42 1.73 19.51
N ASP A 178 -7.03 2.90 19.29
CA ASP A 178 -8.22 3.32 20.03
C ASP A 178 -9.52 2.83 19.38
N ARG A 179 -9.51 2.58 18.06
CA ARG A 179 -10.72 2.24 17.30
C ARG A 179 -10.72 0.82 16.76
N ILE A 180 -9.58 0.34 16.25
CA ILE A 180 -9.53 -0.93 15.49
C ILE A 180 -9.09 -2.09 16.37
N GLN A 181 -8.02 -1.91 17.15
CA GLN A 181 -7.48 -2.93 18.05
C GLN A 181 -8.53 -3.52 19.00
N PRO A 182 -9.41 -2.74 19.68
CA PRO A 182 -10.40 -3.29 20.60
C PRO A 182 -11.38 -4.25 19.93
N LEU A 183 -11.71 -4.02 18.64
CA LEU A 183 -12.59 -4.90 17.87
C LEU A 183 -11.97 -6.28 17.66
N ILE A 184 -10.65 -6.34 17.50
CA ILE A 184 -9.90 -7.57 17.30
C ILE A 184 -9.64 -8.27 18.66
N GLU A 185 -9.31 -7.49 19.69
CA GLU A 185 -9.14 -7.99 21.06
C GLU A 185 -10.39 -8.71 21.57
N GLU A 186 -11.58 -8.14 21.32
CA GLU A 186 -12.85 -8.76 21.68
C GLU A 186 -12.99 -10.17 21.06
N VAL A 187 -12.58 -10.34 19.80
CA VAL A 187 -12.64 -11.62 19.10
C VAL A 187 -11.62 -12.60 19.68
N CYS A 188 -10.39 -12.15 19.91
CA CYS A 188 -9.33 -12.95 20.52
C CYS A 188 -9.73 -13.46 21.91
N GLU A 189 -10.25 -12.59 22.78
CA GLU A 189 -10.67 -12.97 24.14
C GLU A 189 -11.81 -13.98 24.14
N LYS A 190 -12.80 -13.82 23.26
CA LYS A 190 -13.92 -14.77 23.12
C LYS A 190 -13.49 -16.13 22.58
N THR A 191 -12.34 -16.19 21.89
CA THR A 191 -11.90 -17.38 21.16
C THR A 191 -10.61 -17.98 21.70
N LYS A 192 -10.09 -17.49 22.83
CA LYS A 192 -8.83 -17.94 23.45
C LYS A 192 -8.75 -19.44 23.76
N ASN A 193 -9.90 -20.06 24.07
CA ASN A 193 -9.99 -21.49 24.40
C ASN A 193 -10.21 -22.40 23.18
N LYS A 194 -10.30 -21.83 21.97
CA LYS A 194 -10.49 -22.61 20.73
C LYS A 194 -9.14 -23.10 20.20
N SER A 195 -9.14 -24.21 19.47
CA SER A 195 -7.90 -24.75 18.91
C SER A 195 -7.32 -23.80 17.85
N PRO A 196 -5.99 -23.70 17.71
CA PRO A 196 -5.36 -22.74 16.81
C PRO A 196 -5.79 -22.82 15.34
N GLY A 197 -6.15 -24.01 14.85
CA GLY A 197 -6.60 -24.23 13.47
C GLY A 197 -8.12 -24.12 13.27
N THR A 198 -8.89 -23.79 14.31
CA THR A 198 -10.34 -23.61 14.18
C THR A 198 -10.64 -22.36 13.36
N LEU A 199 -11.41 -22.49 12.27
CA LEU A 199 -11.95 -21.35 11.53
C LEU A 199 -13.04 -20.66 12.35
N LEU A 200 -12.90 -19.35 12.53
CA LEU A 200 -13.78 -18.53 13.36
C LEU A 200 -14.29 -17.36 12.55
N GLY A 201 -15.61 -17.20 12.52
CA GLY A 201 -16.30 -16.09 11.88
C GLY A 201 -16.65 -14.98 12.87
N LYS A 202 -16.38 -13.74 12.52
CA LYS A 202 -16.92 -12.54 13.18
C LYS A 202 -17.62 -11.67 12.14
N THR A 203 -18.81 -11.20 12.48
CA THR A 203 -19.52 -10.18 11.71
C THR A 203 -19.60 -8.91 12.53
N TRP A 204 -19.20 -7.79 11.93
CA TRP A 204 -19.49 -6.44 12.42
C TRP A 204 -20.59 -5.83 11.55
N THR A 205 -21.59 -5.23 12.18
CA THR A 205 -22.71 -4.58 11.50
C THR A 205 -22.61 -3.07 11.71
N PHE A 206 -22.71 -2.33 10.62
CA PHE A 206 -22.73 -0.87 10.57
C PHE A 206 -24.08 -0.41 10.01
N ALA A 207 -24.34 0.90 9.99
CA ALA A 207 -25.66 1.45 9.64
C ALA A 207 -26.20 0.95 8.29
N HIS A 208 -25.35 0.87 7.27
CA HIS A 208 -25.75 0.50 5.89
C HIS A 208 -24.95 -0.66 5.30
N CYS A 209 -24.07 -1.29 6.08
CA CYS A 209 -23.24 -2.38 5.58
C CYS A 209 -22.84 -3.33 6.72
N SER A 210 -22.31 -4.48 6.35
CA SER A 210 -21.72 -5.42 7.30
C SER A 210 -20.40 -5.94 6.76
N LEU A 211 -19.49 -6.28 7.68
CA LEU A 211 -18.21 -6.90 7.37
C LEU A 211 -18.12 -8.22 8.11
N ARG A 212 -18.04 -9.31 7.34
CA ARG A 212 -17.80 -10.66 7.88
C ARG A 212 -16.38 -11.12 7.57
N VAL A 213 -15.67 -11.56 8.59
CA VAL A 213 -14.33 -12.13 8.47
C VAL A 213 -14.34 -13.55 8.99
N VAL A 214 -13.73 -14.46 8.24
CA VAL A 214 -13.54 -15.86 8.61
C VAL A 214 -12.08 -16.21 8.45
N ILE A 215 -11.37 -16.38 9.56
CA ILE A 215 -9.96 -16.80 9.59
C ILE A 215 -9.72 -17.75 10.78
N GLU A 216 -8.59 -18.45 10.78
CA GLU A 216 -8.21 -19.34 11.87
C GLU A 216 -7.99 -18.60 13.19
N GLN A 217 -8.20 -19.27 14.33
CA GLN A 217 -7.93 -18.73 15.66
C GLN A 217 -6.50 -18.21 15.81
N SER A 218 -5.52 -18.97 15.31
CA SER A 218 -4.12 -18.55 15.31
C SER A 218 -3.91 -17.26 14.51
N SER A 219 -4.66 -17.08 13.42
CA SER A 219 -4.62 -15.91 12.56
C SER A 219 -5.26 -14.68 13.21
N TRP A 220 -6.31 -14.84 14.01
CA TRP A 220 -6.84 -13.77 14.85
C TRP A 220 -5.80 -13.25 15.86
N ASN A 221 -5.08 -14.16 16.52
CA ASN A 221 -4.01 -13.78 17.45
C ASN A 221 -2.84 -13.09 16.75
N ARG A 222 -2.47 -13.55 15.54
CA ARG A 222 -1.47 -12.88 14.71
C ARG A 222 -1.94 -11.49 14.26
N LEU A 223 -3.23 -11.32 13.97
CA LEU A 223 -3.82 -10.04 13.60
C LEU A 223 -3.69 -9.04 14.76
N LEU A 224 -3.99 -9.46 15.98
CA LEU A 224 -3.84 -8.62 17.15
C LEU A 224 -2.38 -8.17 17.37
N GLN A 225 -1.41 -9.04 17.08
CA GLN A 225 0.01 -8.71 17.20
C GLN A 225 0.47 -7.60 16.24
N ILE A 226 -0.26 -7.30 15.16
CA ILE A 226 0.09 -6.21 14.23
C ILE A 226 -0.02 -4.84 14.90
N PHE A 227 -0.94 -4.67 15.84
CA PHE A 227 -1.16 -3.40 16.55
C PHE A 227 -0.08 -3.12 17.60
N ASN A 228 0.71 -4.13 17.97
CA ASN A 228 1.80 -3.96 18.92
C ASN A 228 2.95 -3.21 18.26
N LYS A 229 3.48 -2.20 18.95
CA LYS A 229 4.68 -1.48 18.51
C LYS A 229 5.80 -2.50 18.28
N PRO A 230 6.39 -2.58 17.07
CA PRO A 230 7.50 -3.48 16.82
C PRO A 230 8.65 -3.11 17.74
N SER A 231 8.96 -3.99 18.70
CA SER A 231 9.94 -3.69 19.72
C SER A 231 11.32 -3.58 19.08
N GLY A 232 11.83 -2.34 18.98
CA GLY A 232 13.18 -2.07 18.49
C GLY A 232 13.28 -1.75 17.00
N LEU A 233 12.18 -1.49 16.29
CA LEU A 233 12.22 -0.84 14.96
C LEU A 233 11.97 0.66 15.12
N THR A 234 13.00 1.47 14.89
CA THR A 234 12.89 2.93 14.86
C THR A 234 12.49 3.40 13.46
N ALA A 235 12.06 4.66 13.36
CA ALA A 235 11.78 5.30 12.08
C ALA A 235 13.00 5.25 11.15
N GLU A 236 14.18 5.54 11.71
CA GLU A 236 15.45 5.56 10.97
C GLU A 236 15.80 4.17 10.43
N GLN A 237 15.57 3.12 11.22
CA GLN A 237 15.79 1.74 10.78
C GLN A 237 14.80 1.35 9.68
N ALA A 238 13.51 1.68 9.81
CA ALA A 238 12.50 1.40 8.78
C ALA A 238 12.84 2.09 7.44
N LEU A 239 13.23 3.38 7.51
CA LEU A 239 13.69 4.13 6.34
C LEU A 239 14.96 3.54 5.74
N LYS A 240 15.93 3.13 6.58
CA LYS A 240 17.18 2.52 6.11
C LYS A 240 16.94 1.18 5.42
N ILE A 241 16.11 0.31 6.00
CA ILE A 241 15.73 -0.99 5.41
C ILE A 241 15.11 -0.76 4.04
N ARG A 242 14.14 0.16 3.95
CA ARG A 242 13.51 0.48 2.66
C ARG A 242 14.50 1.06 1.66
N ALA A 243 15.26 2.08 2.03
CA ALA A 243 16.21 2.75 1.14
C ALA A 243 17.28 1.79 0.62
N THR A 244 17.79 0.89 1.46
CA THR A 244 18.76 -0.15 1.05
C THR A 244 18.18 -1.04 -0.05
N ASN A 245 16.87 -1.32 0.00
CA ASN A 245 16.19 -2.08 -1.04
C ASN A 245 15.84 -1.23 -2.27
N THR A 246 15.12 -0.14 -2.10
CA THR A 246 14.58 0.68 -3.21
C THR A 246 15.65 1.47 -3.95
N LEU A 247 16.74 1.84 -3.29
CA LEU A 247 17.84 2.65 -3.83
C LEU A 247 19.15 1.89 -4.02
N ALA A 248 19.14 0.56 -3.93
CA ALA A 248 20.30 -0.29 -4.16
C ALA A 248 21.11 0.15 -5.39
N PHE A 249 22.43 0.30 -5.25
CA PHE A 249 23.28 0.85 -6.32
C PHE A 249 23.24 -0.02 -7.58
N SER A 250 23.25 -1.35 -7.43
CA SER A 250 23.15 -2.30 -8.55
C SER A 250 21.83 -2.21 -9.33
N ARG A 251 20.79 -1.58 -8.76
CA ARG A 251 19.49 -1.35 -9.44
C ARG A 251 19.35 0.04 -10.05
N ARG A 252 20.40 0.88 -10.04
CA ARG A 252 20.36 2.24 -10.58
C ARG A 252 19.86 2.30 -12.01
N ASP A 253 20.34 1.42 -12.90
CA ASP A 253 19.94 1.44 -14.31
C ASP A 253 18.47 1.07 -14.53
N TYR A 254 17.94 0.16 -13.72
CA TYR A 254 16.53 -0.18 -13.81
C TYR A 254 15.65 1.01 -13.39
N ARG A 255 16.07 1.74 -12.35
CA ARG A 255 15.38 2.98 -11.93
C ARG A 255 15.50 4.08 -12.98
N ASP A 256 16.70 4.31 -13.49
CA ASP A 256 16.96 5.34 -14.49
C ASP A 256 16.21 5.03 -15.80
N ARG A 257 16.04 3.75 -16.16
CA ARG A 257 15.20 3.31 -17.30
C ARG A 257 13.72 3.60 -17.09
N TYR A 258 13.21 3.43 -15.87
CA TYR A 258 11.85 3.85 -15.57
C TYR A 258 11.73 5.38 -15.65
N MET A 259 12.68 6.10 -15.05
CA MET A 259 12.71 7.56 -15.03
C MET A 259 12.86 8.19 -16.42
N SER A 260 13.47 7.51 -17.41
CA SER A 260 13.51 8.03 -18.79
C SER A 260 12.15 8.16 -19.46
N CYS A 261 11.12 7.48 -18.93
CA CYS A 261 9.75 7.58 -19.43
C CYS A 261 8.91 8.63 -18.68
N LEU A 262 9.51 9.35 -17.73
CA LEU A 262 8.82 10.31 -16.86
C LEU A 262 9.21 11.75 -17.21
N SER A 263 8.27 12.68 -17.04
CA SER A 263 8.55 14.12 -17.05
C SER A 263 9.49 14.51 -15.89
N PRO A 264 10.14 15.69 -15.93
CA PRO A 264 11.06 16.09 -14.85
C PRO A 264 10.43 16.11 -13.46
N ILE A 265 9.18 16.56 -13.35
CA ILE A 265 8.46 16.67 -12.06
C ILE A 265 8.12 15.28 -11.52
N GLU A 266 7.75 14.35 -12.41
CA GLU A 266 7.48 12.95 -12.06
C GLU A 266 8.75 12.24 -11.62
N ARG A 267 9.90 12.47 -12.27
CA ARG A 267 11.19 11.89 -11.83
C ARG A 267 11.56 12.34 -10.42
N VAL A 268 11.44 13.64 -10.14
CA VAL A 268 11.74 14.20 -8.81
C VAL A 268 10.80 13.60 -7.76
N SER A 269 9.49 13.50 -8.07
CA SER A 269 8.50 12.90 -7.17
C SER A 269 8.75 11.41 -6.93
N PHE A 270 9.02 10.65 -7.99
CA PHE A 270 9.33 9.23 -7.95
C PHE A 270 10.59 8.98 -7.11
N HIS A 271 11.66 9.74 -7.35
CA HIS A 271 12.90 9.62 -6.60
C HIS A 271 12.69 9.93 -5.11
N LYS A 272 11.94 11.00 -4.80
CA LYS A 272 11.62 11.37 -3.41
C LYS A 272 10.87 10.25 -2.69
N PHE A 273 9.83 9.69 -3.31
CA PHE A 273 9.13 8.51 -2.75
C PHE A 273 10.06 7.32 -2.55
N ARG A 274 11.04 7.09 -3.43
CA ARG A 274 12.02 6.00 -3.24
C ARG A 274 12.99 6.26 -2.08
N GLN A 275 13.23 7.52 -1.72
CA GLN A 275 14.06 7.92 -0.59
C GLN A 275 13.33 7.86 0.75
N ASP A 276 12.21 8.57 0.89
CA ASP A 276 11.49 8.71 2.16
C ASP A 276 10.39 7.65 2.36
N GLY A 277 9.89 7.08 1.26
CA GLY A 277 8.81 6.10 1.30
C GLY A 277 7.49 6.65 1.79
N LEU A 278 7.22 7.94 1.61
CA LEU A 278 5.99 8.59 2.00
C LEU A 278 5.17 8.94 0.75
N LEU A 279 3.98 8.36 0.62
CA LEU A 279 3.07 8.71 -0.48
C LEU A 279 2.28 9.96 -0.10
N LEU A 280 2.83 11.12 -0.46
CA LEU A 280 2.29 12.43 -0.11
C LEU A 280 2.37 13.39 -1.29
N PRO A 281 1.53 14.44 -1.32
CA PRO A 281 1.78 15.60 -2.15
C PRO A 281 3.21 16.11 -1.92
N PHE A 282 3.88 16.56 -2.98
CA PHE A 282 5.33 16.76 -2.96
C PHE A 282 5.82 17.63 -1.79
N GLY A 283 5.08 18.69 -1.48
CA GLY A 283 5.40 19.69 -0.45
C GLY A 283 4.58 19.57 0.82
N PHE A 284 3.89 18.44 1.00
CA PHE A 284 3.23 18.15 2.26
C PHE A 284 4.27 18.01 3.38
N PRO A 285 4.04 18.58 4.59
CA PRO A 285 4.94 18.42 5.71
C PRO A 285 5.15 16.96 6.10
N ARG A 286 6.41 16.58 6.32
CA ARG A 286 6.79 15.19 6.67
C ARG A 286 7.12 15.01 8.15
N LEU A 287 7.10 16.10 8.93
CA LEU A 287 7.55 16.13 10.32
C LEU A 287 6.72 15.23 11.25
N ASP A 288 5.47 14.97 10.89
CA ASP A 288 4.54 14.18 11.69
C ASP A 288 4.65 12.67 11.43
N PHE A 289 5.36 12.26 10.36
CA PHE A 289 5.54 10.87 9.97
C PHE A 289 6.74 10.26 10.69
N ARG A 290 6.50 9.75 11.90
CA ARG A 290 7.56 9.26 12.81
C ARG A 290 7.37 7.82 13.26
N ALA A 291 6.18 7.25 13.11
CA ALA A 291 5.91 5.89 13.52
C ALA A 291 6.12 4.93 12.34
N PRO A 292 6.88 3.82 12.50
CA PRO A 292 6.90 2.75 11.51
C PRO A 292 5.49 2.23 11.23
N ASN A 293 5.14 2.11 9.95
CA ASN A 293 3.81 1.66 9.55
C ASN A 293 3.59 0.18 9.93
N PRO A 294 2.66 -0.20 10.82
CA PRO A 294 2.47 -1.60 11.23
C PRO A 294 2.01 -2.54 10.09
N CYS A 295 1.43 -2.00 9.01
CA CYS A 295 0.97 -2.77 7.84
C CYS A 295 2.09 -3.04 6.82
N VAL A 296 3.21 -2.32 6.92
CA VAL A 296 4.33 -2.38 5.96
C VAL A 296 5.68 -2.54 6.68
N SER A 297 5.69 -2.46 8.00
CA SER A 297 6.81 -2.57 8.94
C SER A 297 6.54 -3.68 9.97
N GLY A 298 7.56 -4.42 10.36
CA GLY A 298 7.41 -5.58 11.23
C GLY A 298 8.76 -6.06 11.70
N THR A 299 8.76 -6.60 12.91
CA THR A 299 9.96 -7.15 13.55
C THR A 299 9.68 -8.61 13.86
N SER A 300 10.59 -9.49 13.44
CA SER A 300 10.77 -10.76 14.14
C SER A 300 11.78 -10.51 15.25
N LYS A 301 11.32 -10.39 16.50
CA LYS A 301 12.20 -10.74 17.63
C LYS A 301 12.11 -12.25 17.77
N PHE A 302 13.14 -12.97 17.30
CA PHE A 302 13.51 -14.21 17.96
C PHE A 302 15.03 -14.22 18.18
N SER A 303 15.36 -14.08 19.46
CA SER A 303 16.55 -14.69 20.04
C SER A 303 16.57 -16.18 19.67
N LYS A 304 17.77 -16.75 19.59
CA LYS A 304 18.19 -17.98 18.91
C LYS A 304 17.54 -19.31 19.37
N VAL A 305 16.33 -19.35 19.93
CA VAL A 305 15.73 -20.54 20.54
C VAL A 305 14.22 -20.62 20.26
N ILE A 306 13.84 -21.71 19.60
CA ILE A 306 12.48 -22.26 19.34
C ILE A 306 11.75 -21.71 18.10
N LEU A 307 11.59 -22.61 17.14
CA LEU A 307 10.72 -22.56 15.97
C LEU A 307 9.24 -22.50 16.38
N THR A 308 8.66 -21.29 16.48
CA THR A 308 7.21 -21.12 16.36
C THR A 308 6.87 -19.77 15.70
N ARG A 309 6.05 -19.84 14.65
CA ARG A 309 5.83 -18.84 13.60
C ARG A 309 4.99 -17.62 14.03
N ASN A 310 5.53 -16.74 14.87
CA ASN A 310 4.94 -15.40 15.05
C ASN A 310 5.52 -14.41 14.04
N ARG A 311 5.01 -14.49 12.80
CA ARG A 311 5.34 -13.55 11.72
C ARG A 311 4.29 -12.43 11.71
N THR A 312 4.67 -11.23 12.15
CA THR A 312 4.05 -9.98 11.64
C THR A 312 4.48 -9.80 10.18
N PHE A 313 4.09 -8.73 9.47
CA PHE A 313 4.26 -8.53 8.01
C PHE A 313 5.65 -8.87 7.40
N PHE A 314 6.68 -9.08 8.22
CA PHE A 314 8.06 -9.34 7.85
C PHE A 314 8.36 -10.83 7.93
N GLN A 315 8.78 -11.41 6.80
CA GLN A 315 9.23 -12.80 6.73
C GLN A 315 10.57 -13.02 7.46
N THR A 316 11.38 -11.96 7.57
CA THR A 316 12.70 -11.91 8.22
C THR A 316 12.90 -10.52 8.82
N ALA A 317 13.55 -10.42 9.99
CA ALA A 317 14.02 -9.14 10.49
C ALA A 317 14.88 -8.47 9.40
N ASP A 318 14.75 -7.15 9.25
CA ASP A 318 15.57 -6.33 8.33
C ASP A 318 15.30 -6.47 6.82
N THR A 319 14.22 -7.12 6.39
CA THR A 319 13.89 -7.27 4.95
C THR A 319 12.64 -6.48 4.56
N TRP A 320 12.75 -5.62 3.54
CA TRP A 320 11.61 -4.92 2.97
C TRP A 320 10.62 -5.93 2.33
N PRO A 321 9.31 -5.89 2.64
CA PRO A 321 8.38 -6.96 2.29
C PRO A 321 8.03 -7.02 0.79
N MET A 322 8.29 -5.95 0.03
CA MET A 322 7.98 -5.87 -1.40
C MET A 322 9.24 -5.86 -2.25
N LYS A 323 9.09 -6.15 -3.54
CA LYS A 323 10.19 -6.03 -4.51
C LYS A 323 10.68 -4.58 -4.55
N TYR A 324 11.99 -4.39 -4.74
CA TYR A 324 12.58 -3.05 -4.90
C TYR A 324 11.93 -2.21 -6.02
N SER A 325 11.33 -2.86 -7.02
CA SER A 325 10.66 -2.22 -8.14
C SER A 325 9.22 -1.82 -7.86
N ALA A 326 8.59 -2.35 -6.79
CA ALA A 326 7.18 -2.08 -6.48
C ALA A 326 6.91 -0.57 -6.46
N ASN A 327 5.85 -0.12 -7.12
CA ASN A 327 5.48 1.28 -7.21
C ASN A 327 3.99 1.42 -6.88
N SER A 328 3.64 2.42 -6.05
CA SER A 328 2.26 2.67 -5.65
C SER A 328 1.38 3.10 -6.83
N LEU A 329 1.99 3.61 -7.90
CA LEU A 329 1.31 3.91 -9.17
C LEU A 329 1.16 2.69 -10.07
N ASP A 330 1.83 1.56 -9.79
CA ASP A 330 1.66 0.35 -10.59
C ASP A 330 0.22 -0.11 -10.46
N GLY A 331 -0.54 0.08 -11.53
CA GLY A 331 -1.96 -0.25 -11.58
C GLY A 331 -2.91 0.95 -11.50
N TRP A 332 -2.44 2.18 -11.41
CA TRP A 332 -3.30 3.33 -11.68
C TRP A 332 -3.08 3.82 -13.11
N SER A 333 -4.17 4.15 -13.82
CA SER A 333 -4.05 4.88 -15.08
C SER A 333 -3.46 6.25 -14.77
N LEU A 334 -2.26 6.54 -15.28
CA LEU A 334 -1.62 7.83 -15.06
C LEU A 334 -2.51 8.96 -15.58
N LYS A 335 -3.22 8.75 -16.69
CA LYS A 335 -4.21 9.69 -17.21
C LYS A 335 -5.34 9.92 -16.20
N GLU A 336 -5.89 8.87 -15.58
CA GLU A 336 -6.92 9.03 -14.55
C GLU A 336 -6.37 9.78 -13.32
N VAL A 337 -5.19 9.40 -12.83
CA VAL A 337 -4.55 10.04 -11.66
C VAL A 337 -4.26 11.51 -11.91
N LEU A 338 -3.75 11.86 -13.10
CA LEU A 338 -3.46 13.24 -13.48
C LEU A 338 -4.73 14.04 -13.79
N ASN A 339 -5.77 13.41 -14.33
CA ASN A 339 -7.06 14.07 -14.58
C ASN A 339 -7.90 14.20 -13.31
N THR A 340 -7.62 13.42 -12.27
CA THR A 340 -8.21 13.62 -10.96
C THR A 340 -7.70 14.96 -10.45
N THR A 341 -8.60 15.92 -10.25
CA THR A 341 -8.30 17.25 -9.69
C THR A 341 -7.79 17.12 -8.26
N SER A 342 -6.52 16.74 -8.12
CA SER A 342 -5.68 17.24 -7.05
C SER A 342 -5.27 18.62 -7.53
N GLY A 343 -5.94 19.66 -7.03
CA GLY A 343 -5.86 21.00 -7.58
C GLY A 343 -4.42 21.43 -7.92
N GLY A 344 -4.28 22.07 -9.09
CA GLY A 344 -3.08 22.81 -9.50
C GLY A 344 -2.31 22.20 -10.67
N ASN A 345 -2.61 22.69 -11.87
CA ASN A 345 -1.60 22.81 -12.92
C ASN A 345 -0.45 23.69 -12.41
N CYS A 346 0.78 23.25 -12.66
CA CYS A 346 1.88 24.17 -12.91
C CYS A 346 1.55 24.92 -14.24
#